data_AF-A0A914I8W1-F1
#
_entry.id   AF-A0A914I8W1-F1
#
_cell.length_a   1.000
_cell.length_b   1.000
_cell.length_c   1.000
_cell.angle_alpha   90.00
_cell.angle_beta   90.00
_cell.angle_gamma   90.00
#
_symmetry.space_group_name_H-M   'P 1'
#
loop_
_entity.id
_entity.type
_entity.pdbx_description
1 polymer ?
#
loop_
_entity_poly.entity_id
_entity_poly.type
_entity_poly.pdbx_seq_one_letter_code
_entity_poly.pdbx_strand_id
1 'polypeptide(L)'
;MHGGIALTMRSLQQLQQLRRPLTEPSNPSLELDILWADPHVGHKGERPSPRGVSHQFGEDIVAKVCRRLGVDMIIRGHQVWSKYLFLGDIVDRGRQSLETVMLLLTYRYADKFTLLRGNHETSAINRNYGFYREIAQRYGPRQAQFIWTWLPYHGLIGKKFLVHEND
;
A
#
# COMPACT_ATOMS: atom_id res chain seq x y z
N MET A 1 4.19 15.78 5.22
CA MET A 1 3.09 15.43 6.16
C MET A 1 2.67 13.99 5.92
N HIS A 2 2.02 13.27 6.85
CA HIS A 2 1.65 11.87 6.59
C HIS A 2 0.37 11.78 5.73
N GLY A 3 -0.73 12.29 6.29
CA GLY A 3 -2.03 12.43 5.66
C GLY A 3 -2.01 13.52 4.60
N GLY A 4 -2.33 14.75 5.01
CA GLY A 4 -2.50 15.84 4.07
C GLY A 4 -2.62 17.20 4.73
N ILE A 5 -3.57 18.00 4.24
CA ILE A 5 -3.75 19.40 4.60
C ILE A 5 -4.87 19.53 5.63
N ALA A 6 -4.65 20.36 6.65
CA ALA A 6 -5.72 20.85 7.51
C ALA A 6 -6.27 22.19 6.99
N LEU A 7 -7.58 22.36 6.98
CA LEU A 7 -8.18 23.64 6.54
C LEU A 7 -7.94 24.78 7.51
N THR A 8 -7.62 24.46 8.76
CA THR A 8 -7.22 25.38 9.82
C THR A 8 -5.74 25.75 9.76
N MET A 9 -4.96 25.21 8.82
CA MET A 9 -3.55 25.52 8.66
C MET A 9 -3.36 26.97 8.17
N ARG A 10 -2.68 27.78 8.99
CA ARG A 10 -2.47 29.22 8.74
C ARG A 10 -1.00 29.60 8.55
N SER A 11 -0.07 28.96 9.25
CA SER A 11 1.36 29.27 9.18
C SER A 11 2.24 28.06 9.48
N LEU A 12 3.51 28.10 9.08
CA LEU A 12 4.49 27.07 9.45
C LEU A 12 4.80 27.08 10.95
N GLN A 13 4.72 28.24 11.61
CA GLN A 13 4.90 28.36 13.05
C GLN A 13 3.85 27.55 13.84
N GLN A 14 2.61 27.52 13.35
CA GLN A 14 1.54 26.70 13.92
C GLN A 14 1.92 25.20 13.94
N LEU A 15 2.61 24.73 12.89
CA LEU A 15 3.09 23.35 12.79
C LEU A 15 4.28 23.07 13.72
N GLN A 16 5.16 24.06 13.89
CA GLN A 16 6.32 23.97 14.78
C GLN A 16 5.93 23.96 16.26
N GLN A 17 4.78 24.56 16.61
CA GLN A 17 4.26 24.64 17.97
C GLN A 17 3.41 23.44 18.39
N LEU A 18 3.22 22.45 17.51
CA LEU A 18 2.50 21.22 17.84
C LEU A 18 3.18 20.51 19.01
N ARG A 19 2.43 20.33 20.11
CA ARG A 19 2.97 19.73 21.33
C ARG A 19 3.32 18.26 21.11
N ARG A 20 4.46 17.86 21.66
CA ARG A 20 4.92 16.46 21.71
C ARG A 20 5.42 16.19 23.14
N PRO A 21 5.09 15.04 23.75
CA PRO A 21 4.27 13.96 23.22
C PRO A 21 2.77 14.33 23.14
N LEU A 22 2.07 13.71 22.19
CA LEU A 22 0.61 13.76 22.07
C LEU A 22 0.11 12.32 22.02
N THR A 23 -0.80 11.95 22.92
CA THR A 23 -1.33 10.58 22.99
C THR A 23 -2.25 10.29 21.82
N GLU A 24 -3.32 11.09 21.66
CA GLU A 24 -4.28 10.98 20.55
C GLU A 24 -4.77 12.37 20.15
N PRO A 25 -4.80 12.72 18.85
CA PRO A 25 -5.34 13.99 18.38
C PRO A 25 -6.87 13.99 18.47
N SER A 26 -7.46 15.12 18.88
CA SER A 26 -8.92 15.27 18.90
C SER A 26 -9.50 15.29 17.48
N ASN A 27 -10.76 14.91 17.32
CA ASN A 27 -11.50 15.04 16.07
C ASN A 27 -12.63 16.08 16.23
N PRO A 28 -12.55 17.27 15.60
CA PRO A 28 -11.50 17.73 14.66
C PRO A 28 -10.26 18.32 15.35
N SER A 29 -9.10 18.27 14.69
CA SER A 29 -7.88 19.00 15.06
C SER A 29 -6.91 19.13 13.89
N LEU A 30 -5.96 20.06 13.99
CA LEU A 30 -4.86 20.24 13.03
C LEU A 30 -3.99 18.97 12.96
N GLU A 31 -3.70 18.39 14.11
CA GLU A 31 -2.88 17.19 14.28
C GLU A 31 -3.53 15.97 13.60
N LEU A 32 -4.85 15.81 13.78
CA LEU A 32 -5.60 14.74 13.11
C LEU A 32 -5.56 14.91 11.59
N ASP A 33 -5.81 16.12 11.08
CA ASP A 33 -5.85 16.38 9.65
C ASP A 33 -4.49 16.17 8.96
N ILE A 34 -3.39 16.56 9.60
CA ILE A 34 -2.02 16.33 9.08
C ILE A 34 -1.71 14.83 8.97
N LEU A 35 -2.38 13.99 9.77
CA LEU A 35 -2.24 12.54 9.77
C LEU A 35 -3.24 11.83 8.84
N TRP A 36 -4.45 12.34 8.69
CA TRP A 36 -5.56 11.58 8.07
C TRP A 36 -6.23 12.22 6.85
N ALA A 37 -6.00 13.51 6.59
CA ALA A 37 -6.61 14.16 5.43
C ALA A 37 -6.07 13.58 4.12
N ASP A 38 -6.92 13.46 3.10
CA ASP A 38 -6.57 12.88 1.80
C ASP A 38 -6.82 13.84 0.63
N PRO A 39 -5.98 13.88 -0.40
CA PRO A 39 -6.31 14.58 -1.63
C PRO A 39 -7.46 13.86 -2.37
N HIS A 40 -8.30 14.63 -3.06
CA HIS A 40 -9.28 14.10 -4.01
C HIS A 40 -9.05 14.72 -5.40
N VAL A 41 -8.40 13.95 -6.27
CA VAL A 41 -8.03 14.37 -7.63
C VAL A 41 -9.27 14.70 -8.45
N GLY A 42 -9.23 15.81 -9.20
CA GLY A 42 -10.34 16.23 -10.07
C GLY A 42 -11.52 16.91 -9.36
N HIS A 43 -11.37 17.27 -8.08
CA HIS A 43 -12.40 17.95 -7.30
C HIS A 43 -11.90 19.28 -6.73
N LYS A 44 -12.82 20.22 -6.49
CA LYS A 44 -12.55 21.52 -5.85
C LYS A 44 -13.19 21.59 -4.47
N GLY A 45 -12.51 22.20 -3.52
CA GLY A 45 -13.00 22.33 -2.15
C GLY A 45 -12.82 21.06 -1.31
N GLU A 46 -13.49 21.04 -0.16
CA GLU A 46 -13.41 19.96 0.82
C GLU A 46 -14.63 19.02 0.75
N ARG A 47 -14.47 17.81 1.27
CA ARG A 47 -15.57 16.85 1.45
C ARG A 47 -15.30 15.90 2.62
N PRO A 48 -16.33 15.26 3.19
CA PRO A 48 -16.14 14.22 4.20
C PRO A 48 -15.23 13.08 3.69
N SER A 49 -14.35 12.62 4.56
CA SER A 49 -13.45 11.51 4.26
C SER A 49 -14.17 10.15 4.31
N PRO A 50 -13.95 9.25 3.34
CA PRO A 50 -14.46 7.88 3.42
C PRO A 50 -13.83 7.08 4.58
N ARG A 51 -12.78 7.62 5.22
CA ARG A 51 -12.16 7.02 6.42
C ARG A 51 -12.99 7.22 7.70
N GLY A 52 -14.04 8.05 7.65
CA GLY A 52 -14.84 8.41 8.83
C GLY A 52 -14.17 9.42 9.77
N VAL A 53 -12.94 9.86 9.45
CA VAL A 53 -12.17 10.85 10.20
C VAL A 53 -11.53 11.85 9.24
N SER A 54 -11.36 13.09 9.68
CA SER A 54 -10.84 14.19 8.85
C SER A 54 -11.66 14.40 7.56
N HIS A 55 -11.04 14.90 6.50
CA HIS A 55 -11.67 15.33 5.26
C HIS A 55 -10.81 14.97 4.04
N GLN A 56 -11.41 15.09 2.85
CA GLN A 56 -10.64 15.15 1.60
C GLN A 56 -10.59 16.58 1.09
N PHE A 57 -9.53 16.92 0.36
CA PHE A 57 -9.31 18.26 -0.18
C PHE A 57 -8.92 18.24 -1.67
N GLY A 58 -9.39 19.26 -2.40
CA GLY A 58 -9.10 19.47 -3.81
C GLY A 58 -7.80 20.21 -4.10
N GLU A 59 -7.45 20.28 -5.38
CA GLU A 59 -6.24 20.94 -5.90
C GLU A 59 -6.22 22.44 -5.60
N ASP A 60 -7.39 23.07 -5.56
CA ASP A 60 -7.56 24.49 -5.21
C ASP A 60 -7.16 24.76 -3.74
N ILE A 61 -7.46 23.83 -2.83
CA ILE A 61 -7.05 23.90 -1.44
C ILE A 61 -5.54 23.73 -1.33
N VAL A 62 -4.95 22.79 -2.07
CA VAL A 62 -3.49 22.62 -2.13
C VAL A 62 -2.83 23.93 -2.54
N ALA A 63 -3.25 24.52 -3.67
CA ALA A 63 -2.68 25.77 -4.17
C ALA A 63 -2.86 26.94 -3.17
N LYS A 64 -4.02 27.02 -2.52
CA LYS A 64 -4.32 28.04 -1.51
C LYS A 64 -3.43 27.91 -0.28
N VAL A 65 -3.19 26.68 0.20
CA VAL A 65 -2.34 26.43 1.36
C VAL A 65 -0.86 26.62 1.04
N CYS A 66 -0.38 26.14 -0.11
CA CYS A 66 0.99 26.39 -0.56
C CYS A 66 1.31 27.90 -0.60
N ARG A 67 0.44 28.71 -1.24
CA ARG A 67 0.58 30.17 -1.24
C ARG A 67 0.57 30.78 0.16
N ARG A 68 -0.32 30.31 1.04
CA ARG A 68 -0.43 30.82 2.41
C ARG A 68 0.81 30.54 3.24
N LEU A 69 1.38 29.35 3.09
CA LEU A 69 2.56 28.92 3.86
C LEU A 69 3.87 29.37 3.24
N GLY A 70 3.86 29.91 2.01
CA GLY A 70 5.07 30.25 1.28
C GLY A 70 5.90 29.03 0.89
N VAL A 71 5.24 27.92 0.53
CA VAL A 71 5.90 26.67 0.10
C VAL A 71 5.45 26.28 -1.30
N ASP A 72 6.33 25.62 -2.05
CA ASP A 72 6.03 25.21 -3.43
C ASP A 72 5.27 23.88 -3.49
N MET A 73 5.50 22.99 -2.52
CA MET A 73 5.03 21.61 -2.58
C MET A 73 4.71 21.02 -1.20
N ILE A 74 3.75 20.11 -1.17
CA ILE A 74 3.43 19.26 -0.02
C ILE A 74 3.74 17.80 -0.37
N ILE A 75 4.68 17.20 0.35
CA ILE A 75 5.05 15.78 0.20
C ILE A 75 4.32 14.95 1.27
N ARG A 76 3.74 13.81 0.85
CA ARG A 76 2.92 12.93 1.69
C ARG A 76 3.06 11.43 1.38
N GLY A 77 2.49 10.55 2.23
CA GLY A 77 2.66 9.08 2.10
C GLY A 77 1.45 8.20 2.44
N HIS A 78 0.29 8.73 2.79
CA HIS A 78 -0.82 7.99 3.41
C HIS A 78 -1.78 7.23 2.46
N GLN A 79 -1.55 7.23 1.13
CA GLN A 79 -2.29 6.40 0.16
C GLN A 79 -1.35 5.68 -0.80
N VAL A 80 -1.66 4.42 -1.12
CA VAL A 80 -0.97 3.65 -2.18
C VAL A 80 -1.41 4.17 -3.55
N TRP A 81 -0.48 4.77 -4.29
CA TRP A 81 -0.77 5.34 -5.61
C TRP A 81 -0.66 4.29 -6.74
N SER A 82 0.48 3.60 -6.80
CA SER A 82 0.84 2.71 -7.91
C SER A 82 0.12 1.35 -7.85
N LYS A 83 -0.08 0.75 -9.03
CA LYS A 83 -0.40 -0.68 -9.17
C LYS A 83 0.89 -1.45 -9.43
N TYR A 84 1.00 -2.65 -8.85
CA TYR A 84 2.15 -3.53 -8.98
C TYR A 84 1.72 -4.88 -9.57
N LEU A 85 2.52 -5.40 -10.48
CA LEU A 85 2.40 -6.76 -11.03
C LEU A 85 3.67 -7.53 -10.70
N PHE A 86 3.53 -8.66 -10.00
CA PHE A 86 4.60 -9.60 -9.70
C PHE A 86 4.47 -10.78 -10.66
N LEU A 87 5.56 -11.17 -11.32
CA LEU A 87 5.53 -12.15 -12.41
C LEU A 87 5.60 -13.62 -11.96
N GLY A 88 5.96 -13.88 -10.70
CA GLY A 88 6.12 -15.25 -10.19
C GLY A 88 7.40 -15.37 -9.36
N ASP A 89 7.76 -16.60 -9.02
CA ASP A 89 8.98 -16.98 -8.29
C ASP A 89 9.14 -16.26 -6.95
N ILE A 90 8.08 -16.35 -6.17
CA ILE A 90 7.92 -15.72 -4.87
C ILE A 90 8.58 -16.57 -3.77
N VAL A 91 8.76 -17.87 -3.99
CA VAL A 91 9.18 -18.83 -2.95
C VAL A 91 10.46 -19.61 -3.30
N ASP A 92 10.82 -20.58 -2.46
CA ASP A 92 11.87 -21.59 -2.62
C ASP A 92 13.33 -21.15 -2.41
N ARG A 93 13.73 -19.93 -2.81
CA ARG A 93 15.14 -19.49 -2.73
C ARG A 93 15.51 -18.77 -1.42
N GLY A 94 14.52 -18.27 -0.69
CA GLY A 94 14.69 -17.51 0.56
C GLY A 94 14.30 -18.31 1.81
N ARG A 95 14.74 -17.84 2.99
CA ARG A 95 14.41 -18.44 4.29
C ARG A 95 13.02 -18.05 4.85
N GLN A 96 12.38 -17.06 4.22
CA GLN A 96 11.16 -16.40 4.69
C GLN A 96 10.10 -16.39 3.57
N SER A 97 9.95 -17.51 2.89
CA SER A 97 9.06 -17.61 1.73
C SER A 97 7.60 -17.49 2.17
N LEU A 98 7.23 -18.06 3.32
CA LEU A 98 5.89 -17.93 3.88
C LEU A 98 5.57 -16.47 4.22
N GLU A 99 6.46 -15.77 4.89
CA GLU A 99 6.25 -14.36 5.25
C GLU A 99 6.09 -13.49 4.00
N THR A 100 6.89 -13.77 2.96
CA THR A 100 6.81 -13.07 1.66
C THR A 100 5.45 -13.31 1.00
N VAL A 101 4.99 -14.56 0.94
CA VAL A 101 3.67 -14.92 0.39
C VAL A 101 2.55 -14.25 1.18
N MET A 102 2.59 -14.31 2.51
CA MET A 102 1.55 -13.72 3.37
C MET A 102 1.47 -12.21 3.15
N LEU A 103 2.61 -11.53 3.10
CA LEU A 103 2.68 -10.09 2.83
C LEU A 103 2.05 -9.73 1.48
N LEU A 104 2.44 -10.45 0.42
CA LEU A 104 1.93 -10.20 -0.93
C LEU A 104 0.44 -10.52 -1.07
N LEU A 105 -0.06 -11.56 -0.40
CA LEU A 105 -1.50 -11.87 -0.36
C LEU A 105 -2.30 -10.79 0.39
N THR A 106 -1.77 -10.24 1.49
CA THR A 106 -2.39 -9.09 2.18
C THR A 106 -2.45 -7.87 1.26
N TYR A 107 -1.38 -7.59 0.52
CA TYR A 107 -1.37 -6.48 -0.44
C TYR A 107 -2.28 -6.69 -1.65
N ARG A 108 -2.46 -7.95 -2.10
CA ARG A 108 -3.41 -8.30 -3.17
C ARG A 108 -4.85 -7.92 -2.82
N TYR A 109 -5.22 -8.02 -1.54
CA TYR A 109 -6.56 -7.64 -1.08
C TYR A 109 -6.89 -6.15 -1.32
N ALA A 110 -5.88 -5.28 -1.47
CA ALA A 110 -6.08 -3.87 -1.74
C ALA A 110 -6.33 -3.52 -3.23
N ASP A 111 -6.49 -4.51 -4.12
CA ASP A 111 -6.68 -4.34 -5.60
C ASP A 111 -5.58 -3.50 -6.30
N LYS A 112 -4.43 -3.32 -5.63
CA LYS A 112 -3.25 -2.65 -6.17
C LYS A 112 -2.14 -3.60 -6.55
N PHE A 113 -2.20 -4.85 -6.10
CA PHE A 113 -1.15 -5.84 -6.30
C PHE A 113 -1.73 -7.04 -7.04
N THR A 114 -1.18 -7.35 -8.21
CA THR A 114 -1.49 -8.55 -8.97
C THR A 114 -0.30 -9.50 -8.87
N LEU A 115 -0.55 -10.75 -8.54
CA LEU A 115 0.46 -11.80 -8.45
C LEU A 115 0.19 -12.81 -9.54
N LEU A 116 1.15 -13.02 -10.44
CA LEU A 116 1.13 -14.13 -11.39
C LEU A 116 1.83 -15.35 -10.79
N ARG A 117 1.61 -16.49 -11.43
CA ARG A 117 2.18 -17.78 -11.06
C ARG A 117 3.48 -18.04 -11.81
N GLY A 118 4.59 -18.22 -11.09
CA GLY A 118 5.87 -18.69 -11.63
C GLY A 118 6.00 -20.22 -11.57
N ASN A 119 7.16 -20.73 -12.00
CA ASN A 119 7.42 -22.18 -11.98
C ASN A 119 7.61 -22.69 -10.55
N HIS A 120 8.17 -21.85 -9.67
CA HIS A 120 8.30 -22.13 -8.25
C HIS A 120 6.95 -22.14 -7.51
N GLU A 121 5.88 -21.56 -8.05
CA GLU A 121 4.53 -21.69 -7.48
C GLU A 121 3.81 -22.98 -7.95
N THR A 122 4.50 -24.12 -7.91
CA THR A 122 3.91 -25.43 -8.22
C THR A 122 4.28 -26.47 -7.17
N SER A 123 3.33 -27.35 -6.83
CA SER A 123 3.56 -28.38 -5.81
C SER A 123 4.73 -29.32 -6.17
N ALA A 124 4.99 -29.54 -7.46
CA ALA A 124 6.10 -30.36 -7.92
C ALA A 124 7.45 -29.69 -7.65
N ILE A 125 7.58 -28.41 -8.02
CA ILE A 125 8.81 -27.65 -7.82
C ILE A 125 9.05 -27.41 -6.33
N ASN A 126 8.05 -26.98 -5.55
CA ASN A 126 8.25 -26.73 -4.11
C ASN A 126 8.73 -27.95 -3.33
N ARG A 127 8.35 -29.17 -3.73
CA ARG A 127 8.82 -30.42 -3.09
C ARG A 127 10.30 -30.67 -3.30
N ASN A 128 10.83 -30.21 -4.43
CA ASN A 128 12.24 -30.33 -4.76
C ASN A 128 13.09 -29.20 -4.15
N TYR A 129 12.44 -28.09 -3.78
CA TYR A 129 13.09 -26.90 -3.23
C TYR A 129 12.61 -26.58 -1.79
N GLY A 130 12.74 -25.31 -1.36
CA GLY A 130 12.67 -24.92 0.04
C GLY A 130 11.26 -24.76 0.61
N PHE A 131 10.27 -24.35 -0.19
CA PHE A 131 8.98 -23.88 0.33
C PHE A 131 8.17 -25.00 0.98
N TYR A 132 8.11 -26.18 0.35
CA TYR A 132 7.38 -27.30 0.94
C TYR A 132 7.96 -27.67 2.31
N ARG A 133 9.29 -27.73 2.41
CA ARG A 133 9.99 -28.03 3.67
C ARG A 133 9.70 -26.97 4.72
N GLU A 134 9.72 -25.70 4.35
CA GLU A 134 9.42 -24.57 5.24
C GLU A 134 8.02 -24.69 5.85
N ILE A 135 6.98 -24.94 5.04
CA ILE A 135 5.61 -25.11 5.54
C ILE A 135 5.45 -26.40 6.33
N ALA A 136 6.01 -27.51 5.84
CA ALA A 136 5.90 -28.80 6.50
C ALA A 136 6.50 -28.79 7.91
N GLN A 137 7.63 -28.10 8.10
CA GLN A 137 8.28 -27.95 9.41
C GLN A 137 7.47 -27.07 10.38
N ARG A 138 6.79 -26.03 9.89
CA ARG A 138 6.09 -25.06 10.74
C ARG A 138 4.63 -25.43 11.03
N TYR A 139 3.93 -26.01 10.05
CA TYR A 139 2.47 -26.23 10.12
C TYR A 139 2.02 -27.64 9.74
N GLY A 140 2.95 -28.49 9.29
CA GLY A 140 2.67 -29.86 8.86
C GLY A 140 2.55 -30.01 7.33
N PRO A 141 2.77 -31.23 6.81
CA PRO A 141 2.88 -31.47 5.36
C PRO A 141 1.57 -31.31 4.59
N ARG A 142 0.42 -31.36 5.28
CA ARG A 142 -0.90 -31.18 4.65
C ARG A 142 -1.17 -29.71 4.26
N GLN A 143 -0.55 -28.78 4.97
CA GLN A 143 -0.71 -27.34 4.81
C GLN A 143 0.14 -26.78 3.66
N ALA A 144 1.11 -27.54 3.15
CA ALA A 144 2.06 -27.13 2.13
C ALA A 144 1.51 -27.18 0.69
N GLN A 145 0.18 -27.24 0.51
CA GLN A 145 -0.45 -27.38 -0.80
C GLN A 145 -1.57 -26.34 -0.97
N PHE A 146 -1.96 -26.08 -2.22
CA PHE A 146 -3.18 -25.35 -2.64
C PHE A 146 -3.10 -23.84 -2.88
N ILE A 147 -2.20 -23.06 -2.26
CA ILE A 147 -2.27 -21.58 -2.42
C ILE A 147 -2.05 -21.11 -3.88
N TRP A 148 -1.29 -21.86 -4.68
CA TRP A 148 -0.92 -21.49 -6.04
C TRP A 148 -2.01 -21.66 -7.09
N THR A 149 -3.02 -22.50 -6.83
CA THR A 149 -4.08 -22.78 -7.82
C THR A 149 -4.97 -21.57 -8.10
N TRP A 150 -4.89 -20.56 -7.25
CA TRP A 150 -5.63 -19.30 -7.35
C TRP A 150 -4.82 -18.16 -7.98
N LEU A 151 -3.57 -18.43 -8.39
CA LEU A 151 -2.73 -17.46 -9.07
C LEU A 151 -2.92 -17.57 -10.59
N PRO A 152 -3.19 -16.45 -11.29
CA PRO A 152 -3.24 -16.43 -12.75
C PRO A 152 -1.87 -16.73 -13.38
N TYR A 153 -1.87 -17.35 -14.55
CA TYR A 153 -0.63 -17.66 -15.29
C TYR A 153 -0.09 -16.48 -16.12
N HIS A 154 -0.91 -15.46 -16.37
CA HIS A 154 -0.56 -14.34 -17.23
C HIS A 154 -1.29 -13.07 -16.80
N GLY A 155 -0.75 -11.92 -17.21
CA GLY A 155 -1.38 -10.61 -17.08
C GLY A 155 -1.45 -9.91 -18.43
N LEU A 156 -2.45 -9.05 -18.61
CA LEU A 156 -2.57 -8.17 -19.79
C LEU A 156 -2.44 -6.71 -19.33
N ILE A 157 -1.40 -6.02 -19.82
CA ILE A 157 -1.23 -4.57 -19.60
C ILE A 157 -1.32 -3.87 -20.94
N GLY A 158 -2.38 -3.10 -21.15
CA GLY A 158 -2.69 -2.52 -22.45
C GLY A 158 -2.92 -3.62 -23.49
N LYS A 159 -2.03 -3.72 -24.48
CA LYS A 159 -2.04 -4.75 -25.53
C LYS A 159 -0.87 -5.74 -25.43
N LYS A 160 -0.22 -5.84 -24.27
CA LYS A 160 0.96 -6.69 -24.05
C LYS A 160 0.64 -7.78 -23.02
N PHE A 161 0.92 -9.02 -23.39
CA PHE A 161 0.90 -10.15 -22.45
C PHE A 161 2.17 -10.15 -21.62
N LEU A 162 2.02 -10.39 -20.32
CA LEU A 162 3.12 -10.67 -19.41
C LEU A 162 2.92 -12.06 -18.81
N VAL A 163 4.00 -12.83 -18.79
CA VAL A 163 4.08 -14.17 -18.23
C VAL A 163 5.36 -14.28 -17.43
N HIS A 164 5.42 -15.28 -16.57
CA HIS A 164 6.70 -15.70 -15.98
C HIS A 164 7.60 -16.28 -17.07
N GLU A 165 8.87 -15.93 -17.04
CA GLU A 165 9.92 -16.50 -17.90
C GLU A 165 10.97 -17.13 -17.00
N ASN A 166 11.43 -18.34 -17.35
CA ASN A 166 12.56 -18.98 -16.68
C ASN A 166 13.79 -18.73 -17.55
N ASP A 167 14.84 -18.15 -16.97
CA ASP A 167 16.18 -18.18 -17.55
C ASP A 167 16.82 -19.59 -17.44
#